data_AF-A0A1I3YYP5-F1
#
_entry.id   AF-A0A1I3YYP5-F1
#
_cell.length_a   1.000
_cell.length_b   1.000
_cell.length_c   1.000
_cell.angle_alpha   90.00
_cell.angle_beta   90.00
_cell.angle_gamma   90.00
#
_symmetry.space_group_name_H-M   'P 1'
#
loop_
_entity.id
_entity.type
_entity.pdbx_description
1 polymer ?
#
loop_
_entity_poly.entity_id
_entity_poly.type
_entity_poly.pdbx_seq_one_letter_code
_entity_poly.pdbx_strand_id
1 'polypeptide(L)'
;MELETLSKRVAQICDVSVEKAKNLVLFNVNKSKELTLLYGSEQISRAILLPDHIDDDEDLPQLDIPNLVDDFAEPDFDYLMKVSQEMAQVVQELPPPSISIVLEMTLEGLTRGLGMDRAIFMLLNETRTKLTCKSGLGKQVDELKQQLIIDLATNQAFKNVVEQRQPLLLMKNDKDYFQTNQSNNRRLSLFAHASGVKK
;
A
#
# COMPACT_ATOMS: atom_id res chain seq x y z
N MET A 1 -5.59 -14.99 35.33
CA MET A 1 -4.89 -14.17 36.35
C MET A 1 -4.75 -12.70 35.92
N GLU A 2 -4.68 -12.38 34.63
CA GLU A 2 -4.45 -11.01 34.13
C GLU A 2 -5.70 -10.11 34.14
N LEU A 3 -6.89 -10.63 33.78
CA LEU A 3 -8.12 -9.83 33.67
C LEU A 3 -8.57 -9.19 34.99
N GLU A 4 -8.46 -9.91 36.12
CA GLU A 4 -8.83 -9.36 37.43
C GLU A 4 -7.87 -8.25 37.89
N THR A 5 -6.58 -8.42 37.59
CA THR A 5 -5.55 -7.42 37.94
C THR A 5 -5.74 -6.15 37.11
N LEU A 6 -6.07 -6.29 35.82
CA LEU A 6 -6.38 -5.18 34.93
C LEU A 6 -7.69 -4.48 35.33
N SER A 7 -8.74 -5.25 35.63
CA SER A 7 -10.04 -4.70 36.04
C SER A 7 -9.95 -3.90 37.34
N LYS A 8 -9.11 -4.33 38.30
CA LYS A 8 -8.84 -3.55 39.53
C LYS A 8 -8.14 -2.22 39.24
N ARG A 9 -7.19 -2.19 38.29
CA ARG A 9 -6.51 -0.95 37.89
C ARG A 9 -7.47 0.01 37.15
N VAL A 10 -8.28 -0.52 36.25
CA VAL A 10 -9.30 0.27 35.52
C VAL A 10 -10.36 0.81 36.47
N ALA A 11 -10.80 0.01 37.43
CA ALA A 11 -11.74 0.43 38.48
C ALA A 11 -11.20 1.61 39.29
N GLN A 12 -9.92 1.58 39.67
CA GLN A 12 -9.25 2.66 40.40
C GLN A 12 -9.12 3.95 39.57
N ILE A 13 -8.81 3.84 38.28
CA ILE A 13 -8.61 5.00 37.39
C ILE A 13 -9.93 5.65 37.00
N CYS A 14 -10.94 4.82 36.71
CA CYS A 14 -12.24 5.29 36.21
C CYS A 14 -13.27 5.52 37.33
N ASP A 15 -12.88 5.35 38.60
CA ASP A 15 -13.74 5.47 39.79
C ASP A 15 -15.06 4.68 39.66
N VAL A 16 -14.94 3.42 39.26
CA VAL A 16 -16.08 2.49 39.10
C VAL A 16 -15.84 1.21 39.87
N SER A 17 -16.90 0.47 40.17
CA SER A 17 -16.77 -0.84 40.81
C SER A 17 -15.95 -1.80 39.94
N VAL A 18 -15.22 -2.71 40.58
CA VAL A 18 -14.38 -3.71 39.90
C VAL A 18 -15.20 -4.58 38.95
N GLU A 19 -16.44 -4.88 39.32
CA GLU A 19 -17.40 -5.62 38.49
C GLU A 19 -17.80 -4.83 37.24
N LYS A 20 -18.08 -3.54 37.38
CA LYS A 20 -18.39 -2.65 36.24
C LYS A 20 -17.18 -2.44 35.33
N ALA A 21 -15.99 -2.31 35.91
CA ALA A 21 -14.74 -2.22 35.15
C ALA A 21 -14.48 -3.49 34.32
N LYS A 22 -14.74 -4.67 34.90
CA LYS A 22 -14.59 -5.96 34.19
C LYS A 22 -15.50 -6.03 32.97
N ASN A 23 -16.76 -5.63 33.11
CA ASN A 23 -17.73 -5.61 32.01
C ASN A 23 -17.33 -4.61 30.91
N LEU A 24 -16.82 -3.43 31.29
CA LEU A 24 -16.35 -2.44 30.32
C LEU A 24 -15.11 -2.89 29.55
N VAL A 25 -14.16 -3.53 30.24
CA VAL A 25 -12.96 -4.10 29.59
C VAL A 25 -13.38 -5.19 28.61
N LEU A 26 -14.27 -6.10 29.00
CA LEU A 26 -14.74 -7.17 28.12
C LEU A 26 -15.50 -6.62 26.90
N PHE A 27 -16.40 -5.66 27.12
CA PHE A 27 -17.13 -4.99 26.05
C PHE A 27 -16.20 -4.32 25.05
N ASN A 28 -15.18 -3.60 25.54
CA ASN A 28 -14.22 -2.92 24.68
C ASN A 28 -13.34 -3.90 23.90
N VAL A 29 -12.95 -5.03 24.49
CA VAL A 29 -12.17 -6.07 23.80
C VAL A 29 -13.02 -6.69 22.67
N ASN A 30 -14.26 -7.06 22.95
CA ASN A 30 -15.18 -7.62 21.94
C ASN A 30 -15.45 -6.61 20.83
N LYS A 31 -15.77 -5.36 21.18
CA LYS A 31 -16.07 -4.31 20.20
C LYS A 31 -14.84 -3.93 19.37
N SER A 32 -13.65 -3.91 19.98
CA SER A 32 -12.40 -3.65 19.25
C SER A 32 -12.11 -4.76 18.25
N LYS A 33 -12.39 -6.02 18.61
CA LYS A 33 -12.21 -7.15 17.70
C LYS A 33 -13.17 -7.10 16.51
N GLU A 34 -14.45 -6.80 16.77
CA GLU A 34 -15.48 -6.58 15.74
C GLU A 34 -15.08 -5.45 14.78
N LEU A 35 -14.69 -4.28 15.30
CA LEU A 35 -14.27 -3.15 14.49
C LEU A 35 -13.02 -3.47 13.66
N THR A 36 -12.05 -4.16 14.27
CA THR A 36 -10.80 -4.50 13.60
C THR A 36 -11.03 -5.49 12.45
N LEU A 37 -11.99 -6.40 12.58
CA LEU A 37 -12.47 -7.26 11.48
C LEU A 37 -13.20 -6.45 10.42
N LEU A 38 -14.11 -5.56 10.82
CA LEU A 38 -14.88 -4.70 9.91
C LEU A 38 -13.97 -3.84 9.02
N TYR A 39 -12.86 -3.35 9.56
CA TYR A 39 -11.86 -2.54 8.84
C TYR A 39 -10.73 -3.37 8.20
N GLY A 40 -10.89 -4.69 8.11
CA GLY A 40 -10.01 -5.56 7.32
C GLY A 40 -8.65 -5.87 7.93
N SER A 41 -8.44 -5.58 9.22
CA SER A 41 -7.15 -5.81 9.88
C SER A 41 -7.10 -7.13 10.64
N GLU A 42 -7.12 -8.24 9.91
CA GLU A 42 -7.18 -9.59 10.48
C GLU A 42 -6.01 -9.88 11.45
N GLN A 43 -4.83 -9.35 11.15
CA GLN A 43 -3.62 -9.53 11.96
C GLN A 43 -3.76 -8.87 13.34
N ILE A 44 -4.39 -7.69 13.41
CA ILE A 44 -4.64 -6.98 14.67
C ILE A 44 -5.77 -7.66 15.44
N SER A 45 -6.81 -8.14 14.74
CA SER A 45 -7.91 -8.88 15.36
C SER A 45 -7.42 -10.16 16.06
N ARG A 46 -6.49 -10.89 15.44
CA ARG A 46 -5.86 -12.08 16.03
C ARG A 46 -4.97 -11.76 17.23
N ALA A 47 -4.43 -10.54 17.32
CA ALA A 47 -3.63 -10.09 18.46
C ALA A 47 -4.47 -9.63 19.66
N ILE A 48 -5.78 -9.38 19.46
CA ILE A 48 -6.71 -9.06 20.56
C ILE A 48 -7.08 -10.36 21.28
N LEU A 49 -6.45 -10.54 22.45
CA LEU A 49 -6.67 -11.68 23.35
C LEU A 49 -8.07 -11.58 23.97
N LEU A 50 -8.90 -12.60 23.73
CA LEU A 50 -10.17 -12.78 24.43
C LEU A 50 -9.91 -13.61 25.70
N PRO A 51 -10.47 -13.23 26.86
CA PRO A 51 -10.46 -14.09 28.03
C PRO A 51 -11.25 -15.37 27.74
N ASP A 52 -10.63 -16.54 27.98
CA ASP A 52 -11.26 -17.84 27.75
C ASP A 52 -12.56 -17.98 28.56
N HIS A 53 -13.64 -18.32 27.85
CA HIS A 53 -15.00 -18.69 28.27
C HIS A 53 -15.88 -17.67 28.98
N ILE A 54 -16.93 -17.22 28.27
CA ILE A 54 -18.31 -17.22 28.78
C ILE A 54 -19.25 -17.68 27.65
N ASP A 55 -19.85 -18.85 27.88
CA ASP A 55 -21.03 -19.50 27.31
C ASP A 55 -21.10 -19.88 25.82
N ASP A 56 -21.09 -21.21 25.63
CA ASP A 56 -21.58 -21.96 24.48
C ASP A 56 -23.10 -21.76 24.34
N ASP A 57 -23.58 -21.30 23.18
CA ASP A 57 -24.99 -21.24 22.69
C ASP A 57 -25.43 -19.86 22.15
N GLU A 58 -24.59 -19.23 21.33
CA GLU A 58 -25.13 -18.48 20.20
C GLU A 58 -24.51 -19.07 18.94
N ASP A 59 -25.36 -19.57 18.04
CA ASP A 59 -25.00 -19.81 16.65
C ASP A 59 -24.30 -18.54 16.14
N LEU A 60 -22.96 -18.56 16.16
CA LEU A 60 -22.14 -17.55 15.52
C LEU A 60 -22.70 -17.43 14.11
N PRO A 61 -23.28 -16.28 13.72
CA PRO A 61 -23.78 -16.14 12.38
C PRO A 61 -22.60 -16.48 11.47
N GLN A 62 -22.80 -17.45 10.57
CA GLN A 62 -21.98 -17.55 9.37
C GLN A 62 -22.20 -16.24 8.63
N LEU A 63 -21.41 -15.24 9.00
CA LEU A 63 -21.26 -14.04 8.22
C LEU A 63 -20.65 -14.55 6.93
N ASP A 64 -21.41 -14.45 5.85
CA ASP A 64 -20.89 -14.46 4.49
C ASP A 64 -19.82 -13.38 4.45
N ILE A 65 -18.58 -13.76 4.80
CA ILE A 65 -17.42 -12.89 4.70
C ILE A 65 -17.36 -12.55 3.22
N PRO A 66 -17.58 -11.28 2.82
CA PRO A 66 -17.28 -10.89 1.45
C PRO A 66 -15.83 -11.25 1.26
N ASN A 67 -15.59 -12.23 0.38
CA ASN A 67 -14.26 -12.67 -0.02
C ASN A 67 -13.44 -11.39 -0.18
N LEU A 68 -12.35 -11.22 0.59
CA LEU A 68 -11.49 -10.04 0.58
C LEU A 68 -11.27 -9.66 -0.88
N VAL A 69 -12.06 -8.69 -1.36
CA VAL A 69 -11.87 -8.14 -2.68
C VAL A 69 -10.60 -7.36 -2.47
N ASP A 70 -9.50 -7.95 -2.93
CA ASP A 70 -8.22 -7.27 -3.08
C ASP A 70 -8.58 -5.94 -3.75
N ASP A 71 -8.55 -4.84 -2.97
CA ASP A 71 -9.02 -3.50 -3.39
C ASP A 71 -7.97 -2.88 -4.32
N PHE A 72 -7.74 -3.61 -5.41
CA PHE A 72 -7.02 -3.16 -6.57
C PHE A 72 -7.97 -2.33 -7.40
N ALA A 73 -7.49 -1.17 -7.84
CA ALA A 73 -8.23 -0.37 -8.77
C ALA A 73 -8.47 -1.18 -10.05
N GLU A 74 -9.72 -1.34 -10.45
CA GLU A 74 -10.01 -1.88 -11.78
C GLU A 74 -9.56 -0.86 -12.85
N PRO A 75 -9.00 -1.33 -13.98
CA PRO A 75 -8.63 -0.44 -15.07
C PRO A 75 -9.84 0.30 -15.65
N ASP A 76 -9.76 1.63 -15.74
CA ASP A 76 -10.75 2.47 -16.43
C ASP A 76 -10.20 2.96 -17.78
N PHE A 77 -10.55 2.25 -18.85
CA PHE A 77 -10.06 2.56 -20.20
C PHE A 77 -10.64 3.86 -20.79
N ASP A 78 -11.86 4.23 -20.41
CA ASP A 78 -12.47 5.49 -20.86
C ASP A 78 -11.72 6.66 -20.24
N TYR A 79 -11.37 6.53 -18.95
CA TYR A 79 -10.50 7.48 -18.27
C TYR A 79 -9.11 7.55 -18.90
N LEU A 80 -8.49 6.40 -19.22
CA LEU A 80 -7.18 6.37 -19.89
C LEU A 80 -7.21 7.12 -21.22
N MET A 81 -8.25 6.90 -22.03
CA MET A 81 -8.43 7.58 -23.31
C MET A 81 -8.56 9.09 -23.11
N LYS A 82 -9.40 9.51 -22.15
CA LYS A 82 -9.58 10.92 -21.81
C LYS A 82 -8.26 11.58 -21.38
N VAL A 83 -7.54 10.99 -20.44
CA VAL A 83 -6.22 11.50 -19.99
C VAL A 83 -5.23 11.57 -21.14
N SER A 84 -5.20 10.56 -22.02
CA SER A 84 -4.31 10.57 -23.18
C SER A 84 -4.64 11.71 -24.16
N GLN A 85 -5.92 12.00 -24.38
CA GLN A 85 -6.37 13.10 -25.24
C GLN A 85 -6.06 14.46 -24.61
N GLU A 86 -6.34 14.61 -23.32
CA GLU A 86 -6.01 15.82 -22.55
C GLU A 86 -4.49 16.07 -22.56
N MET A 87 -3.68 15.04 -22.33
CA MET A 87 -2.22 15.15 -22.38
C MET A 87 -1.74 15.58 -23.78
N ALA A 88 -2.33 15.03 -24.84
CA ALA A 88 -1.98 15.42 -26.20
C ALA A 88 -2.32 16.89 -26.51
N GLN A 89 -3.38 17.44 -25.92
CA GLN A 89 -3.74 18.86 -26.02
C GLN A 89 -2.78 19.73 -25.19
N VAL A 90 -2.56 19.36 -23.93
CA VAL A 90 -1.70 20.11 -22.98
C VAL A 90 -0.27 20.24 -23.52
N VAL A 91 0.28 19.20 -24.14
CA VAL A 91 1.64 19.26 -24.73
C VAL A 91 1.73 20.22 -25.93
N GLN A 92 0.61 20.53 -26.60
CA GLN A 92 0.56 21.47 -27.73
C GLN A 92 0.37 22.94 -27.29
N GLU A 93 0.15 23.20 -26.00
CA GLU A 93 -0.02 24.56 -25.48
C GLU A 93 1.26 25.40 -25.63
N LEU A 94 1.07 26.72 -25.76
CA LEU A 94 2.13 27.70 -25.85
C LEU A 94 1.92 28.79 -24.78
N PRO A 95 2.82 28.92 -23.78
CA PRO A 95 4.07 28.17 -23.62
C PRO A 95 3.84 26.69 -23.25
N PRO A 96 4.79 25.79 -23.55
CA PRO A 96 4.66 24.38 -23.19
C PRO A 96 4.54 24.19 -21.67
N PRO A 97 3.77 23.19 -21.22
CA PRO A 97 3.61 22.89 -19.81
C PRO A 97 4.94 22.44 -19.20
N SER A 98 5.07 22.61 -17.88
CA SER A 98 6.21 22.05 -17.17
C SER A 98 6.21 20.51 -17.26
N ILE A 99 7.39 19.90 -17.33
CA ILE A 99 7.55 18.44 -17.36
C ILE A 99 6.86 17.73 -16.19
N SER A 100 6.80 18.39 -15.03
CA SER A 100 6.12 17.84 -13.84
C SER A 100 4.64 17.59 -14.10
N ILE A 101 3.95 18.50 -14.79
CA ILE A 101 2.52 18.37 -15.12
C ILE A 101 2.32 17.16 -16.05
N VAL A 102 3.11 17.06 -17.12
CA VAL A 102 3.02 15.94 -18.06
C VAL A 102 3.29 14.60 -17.37
N LEU A 103 4.27 14.56 -16.45
CA LEU A 103 4.56 13.38 -15.65
C LEU A 103 3.41 13.02 -14.72
N GLU A 104 2.79 13.98 -14.03
CA GLU A 104 1.64 13.74 -13.17
C GLU A 104 0.45 13.18 -13.94
N MET A 105 0.12 13.76 -15.10
CA MET A 105 -0.91 13.23 -16.01
C MET A 105 -0.59 11.80 -16.45
N THR A 106 0.67 11.51 -16.76
CA THR A 106 1.10 10.16 -17.14
C THR A 106 0.92 9.16 -16.00
N LEU A 107 1.35 9.51 -14.78
CA LEU A 107 1.21 8.64 -13.59
C LEU A 107 -0.27 8.44 -13.21
N GLU A 108 -1.12 9.43 -13.46
CA GLU A 108 -2.57 9.34 -13.28
C GLU A 108 -3.20 8.35 -14.27
N GLY A 109 -2.81 8.42 -15.55
CA GLY A 109 -3.19 7.43 -16.56
C GLY A 109 -2.75 6.01 -16.19
N LEU A 110 -1.55 5.83 -15.64
CA LEU A 110 -1.08 4.51 -15.19
C LEU A 110 -1.87 3.99 -13.98
N THR A 111 -2.15 4.84 -12.99
CA THR A 111 -2.84 4.40 -11.77
C THR A 111 -4.32 4.13 -12.01
N ARG A 112 -5.09 5.13 -12.46
CA ARG A 112 -6.54 4.98 -12.64
C ARG A 112 -6.89 4.34 -13.98
N GLY A 113 -6.18 4.72 -15.04
CA GLY A 113 -6.47 4.22 -16.39
C GLY A 113 -6.06 2.76 -16.61
N LEU A 114 -4.97 2.31 -15.99
CA LEU A 114 -4.51 0.90 -16.05
C LEU A 114 -4.73 0.11 -14.77
N GLY A 115 -5.37 0.70 -13.75
CA GLY A 115 -5.63 0.01 -12.48
C GLY A 115 -4.37 -0.31 -11.66
N MET A 116 -3.29 0.47 -11.80
CA MET A 116 -2.10 0.28 -10.97
C MET A 116 -2.28 0.92 -9.59
N ASP A 117 -1.96 0.19 -8.52
CA ASP A 117 -2.03 0.72 -7.14
C ASP A 117 -1.16 1.97 -6.93
N ARG A 118 0.00 1.98 -7.60
CA ARG A 118 1.03 3.00 -7.51
C ARG A 118 1.79 3.08 -8.83
N ALA A 119 2.12 4.30 -9.23
CA ALA A 119 3.03 4.57 -10.34
C ALA A 119 4.11 5.53 -9.86
N ILE A 120 5.36 5.28 -10.24
CA ILE A 120 6.51 6.08 -9.82
C ILE A 120 7.41 6.43 -11.00
N PHE A 121 7.93 7.64 -10.97
CA PHE A 121 8.95 8.12 -11.89
C PHE A 121 10.29 8.25 -11.16
N MET A 122 11.31 7.57 -11.67
CA MET A 122 12.64 7.52 -11.08
C MET A 122 13.68 8.11 -12.01
N LEU A 123 14.65 8.82 -11.44
CA LEU A 123 15.77 9.41 -12.15
C LEU A 123 17.02 8.58 -11.93
N LEU A 124 17.76 8.33 -13.01
CA LEU A 124 19.10 7.79 -12.97
C LEU A 124 20.08 8.94 -12.67
N ASN A 125 20.93 8.75 -11.67
CA ASN A 125 21.96 9.73 -11.34
C ASN A 125 23.05 9.83 -12.43
N GLU A 126 23.86 10.89 -12.39
CA GLU A 126 24.90 11.15 -13.41
C GLU A 126 25.94 10.03 -13.52
N THR A 127 26.30 9.42 -12.39
CA THR A 127 27.23 8.27 -12.35
C THR A 127 26.61 6.98 -12.85
N ARG A 128 25.30 6.97 -13.16
CA ARG A 128 24.52 5.81 -13.61
C ARG A 128 24.60 4.61 -12.67
N THR A 129 24.68 4.86 -11.37
CA THR A 129 24.78 3.84 -10.32
C THR A 129 23.51 3.73 -9.48
N LYS A 130 22.68 4.77 -9.42
CA LYS A 130 21.51 4.82 -8.53
C LYS A 130 20.28 5.39 -9.22
N LEU A 131 19.13 4.79 -8.92
CA LEU A 131 17.80 5.32 -9.27
C LEU A 131 17.17 5.95 -8.03
N THR A 132 16.71 7.19 -8.16
CA THR A 132 16.03 7.94 -7.09
C THR A 132 14.63 8.31 -7.50
N CYS A 133 13.65 8.08 -6.62
CA CYS A 133 12.27 8.45 -6.89
C CYS A 133 12.08 9.97 -6.91
N LYS A 134 11.54 10.51 -8.01
CA LYS A 134 11.31 11.95 -8.19
C LYS A 134 9.83 12.30 -8.05
N SER A 135 8.96 11.54 -8.71
CA SER A 135 7.52 11.70 -8.62
C SER A 135 6.84 10.34 -8.44
N GLY A 136 5.64 10.35 -7.89
CA GLY A 136 4.86 9.15 -7.68
C GLY A 136 3.41 9.49 -7.37
N LEU A 137 2.50 8.59 -7.72
CA LEU A 137 1.08 8.67 -7.44
C LEU A 137 0.59 7.32 -6.90
N GLY A 138 -0.44 7.33 -6.04
CA GLY A 138 -1.07 6.13 -5.48
C GLY A 138 -0.95 6.02 -3.96
N LYS A 139 -1.41 4.88 -3.42
CA LYS A 139 -1.49 4.64 -1.97
C LYS A 139 -0.10 4.76 -1.31
N GLN A 140 0.06 5.57 -0.25
CA GLN A 140 1.31 5.72 0.53
C GLN A 140 2.57 6.08 -0.30
N VAL A 141 2.43 6.85 -1.38
CA VAL A 141 3.57 7.11 -2.27
C VAL A 141 4.64 8.00 -1.64
N ASP A 142 4.29 8.89 -0.71
CA ASP A 142 5.26 9.78 -0.05
C ASP A 142 6.25 9.01 0.83
N GLU A 143 5.77 8.02 1.58
CA GLU A 143 6.62 7.10 2.35
C GLU A 143 7.52 6.30 1.42
N LEU A 144 6.96 5.78 0.32
CA LEU A 144 7.72 5.05 -0.69
C LEU A 144 8.82 5.93 -1.31
N LYS A 145 8.53 7.19 -1.62
CA LYS A 145 9.50 8.14 -2.20
C LYS A 145 10.71 8.36 -1.30
N GLN A 146 10.50 8.42 0.02
CA GLN A 146 11.58 8.62 0.99
C GLN A 146 12.48 7.39 1.15
N GLN A 147 11.90 6.19 1.01
CA GLN A 147 12.61 4.93 1.27
C GLN A 147 13.18 4.29 0.00
N LEU A 148 12.60 4.56 -1.16
CA LEU A 148 12.92 3.88 -2.41
C LEU A 148 14.12 4.53 -3.13
N ILE A 149 15.31 4.07 -2.76
CA ILE A 149 16.56 4.33 -3.48
C ILE A 149 17.09 2.98 -3.95
N ILE A 150 17.26 2.82 -5.26
CA ILE A 150 17.75 1.57 -5.85
C ILE A 150 19.19 1.76 -6.28
N ASP A 151 20.08 0.98 -5.66
CA ASP A 151 21.47 0.85 -6.11
C ASP A 151 21.56 -0.24 -7.19
N LEU A 152 22.05 0.15 -8.37
CA LEU A 152 22.17 -0.75 -9.53
C LEU A 152 23.29 -1.79 -9.35
N ALA A 153 24.23 -1.59 -8.41
CA ALA A 153 25.23 -2.59 -8.09
C ALA A 153 24.63 -3.81 -7.38
N THR A 154 23.56 -3.61 -6.61
CA THR A 154 22.91 -4.67 -5.83
C THR A 154 21.63 -5.19 -6.47
N ASN A 155 21.02 -4.43 -7.39
CA ASN A 155 19.76 -4.79 -8.03
C ASN A 155 19.93 -5.11 -9.52
N GLN A 156 20.15 -6.39 -9.83
CA GLN A 156 20.45 -6.82 -11.20
C GLN A 156 19.27 -6.64 -12.17
N ALA A 157 18.01 -6.80 -11.74
CA ALA A 157 16.84 -6.54 -12.60
C ALA A 157 16.82 -5.11 -13.12
N PHE A 158 16.98 -4.14 -12.21
CA PHE A 158 16.99 -2.72 -12.56
C PHE A 158 18.20 -2.35 -13.40
N LYS A 159 19.37 -2.93 -13.10
CA LYS A 159 20.57 -2.77 -13.93
C LYS A 159 20.32 -3.23 -15.36
N ASN A 160 19.75 -4.43 -15.53
CA ASN A 160 19.41 -4.98 -16.84
C ASN A 160 18.43 -4.07 -17.58
N VAL A 161 17.39 -3.55 -16.93
CA VAL A 161 16.44 -2.64 -17.57
C VAL A 161 17.12 -1.34 -18.04
N VAL A 162 18.00 -0.77 -17.23
CA VAL A 162 18.74 0.45 -17.58
C VAL A 162 19.72 0.22 -18.74
N GLU A 163 20.39 -0.93 -18.76
CA GLU A 163 21.38 -1.28 -19.79
C GLU A 163 20.72 -1.70 -21.11
N GLN A 164 19.71 -2.57 -21.04
CA GLN A 164 19.04 -3.15 -22.21
C GLN A 164 17.92 -2.25 -22.77
N ARG A 165 17.44 -1.28 -21.97
CA ARG A 165 16.33 -0.37 -22.33
C ARG A 165 15.05 -1.10 -22.76
N GLN A 166 14.83 -2.27 -22.19
CA GLN A 166 13.62 -3.07 -22.40
C GLN A 166 12.76 -3.05 -21.14
N PRO A 167 11.43 -2.99 -21.28
CA PRO A 167 10.55 -3.12 -20.14
C PRO A 167 10.69 -4.53 -19.53
N LEU A 168 10.66 -4.60 -18.20
CA LEU A 168 10.70 -5.86 -17.46
C LEU A 168 9.47 -5.94 -16.58
N LEU A 169 8.74 -7.04 -16.70
CA LEU A 169 7.63 -7.35 -15.81
C LEU A 169 8.11 -8.38 -14.79
N LEU A 170 8.01 -8.03 -13.50
CA LEU A 170 8.44 -8.89 -12.40
C LEU A 170 7.27 -9.76 -11.93
N MET A 171 7.52 -11.06 -11.77
CA MET A 171 6.54 -12.02 -11.28
C MET A 171 6.87 -12.41 -9.83
N LYS A 172 5.85 -12.76 -9.03
CA LYS A 172 5.99 -13.10 -7.60
C LYS A 172 6.99 -14.23 -7.30
N ASN A 173 7.32 -15.05 -8.29
CA ASN A 173 8.28 -16.14 -8.14
C ASN A 173 9.74 -15.69 -8.24
N ASP A 174 9.99 -14.44 -8.61
CA ASP A 174 11.32 -13.89 -8.72
C ASP A 174 11.77 -13.33 -7.37
N LYS A 175 12.43 -14.19 -6.57
CA LYS A 175 12.74 -13.93 -5.15
C LYS A 175 13.75 -12.80 -4.86
N ASP A 176 14.28 -12.11 -5.88
CA ASP A 176 15.57 -11.41 -5.74
C ASP A 176 15.55 -9.88 -5.92
N TYR A 177 14.40 -9.23 -6.13
CA TYR A 177 14.43 -7.85 -6.65
C TYR A 177 14.07 -6.74 -5.66
N PHE A 178 13.52 -7.07 -4.49
CA PHE A 178 13.22 -6.10 -3.46
C PHE A 178 13.46 -6.71 -2.08
N GLN A 179 14.66 -6.55 -1.53
CA GLN A 179 14.82 -6.62 -0.08
C GLN A 179 14.29 -5.32 0.56
N THR A 180 12.99 -5.10 0.42
CA THR A 180 12.29 -4.22 1.37
C THR A 180 12.16 -5.02 2.66
N ASN A 181 12.76 -4.53 3.74
CA ASN A 181 12.47 -4.98 5.10
C ASN A 181 11.00 -4.72 5.41
N GLN A 182 10.10 -5.59 4.94
CA GLN A 182 8.82 -5.92 5.54
C GLN A 182 8.07 -6.95 4.66
N SER A 183 7.75 -8.06 5.31
CA SER A 183 6.76 -9.05 4.89
C SER A 183 5.43 -8.36 4.54
N ASN A 184 5.02 -8.38 3.27
CA ASN A 184 3.63 -8.59 2.88
C ASN A 184 3.50 -8.75 1.36
N ASN A 185 2.61 -9.66 0.97
CA ASN A 185 2.21 -9.98 -0.40
C ASN A 185 1.89 -8.73 -1.23
N ARG A 186 2.86 -8.21 -1.99
CA ARG A 186 2.63 -7.14 -2.96
C ARG A 186 3.20 -7.57 -4.30
N ARG A 187 2.35 -7.73 -5.32
CA ARG A 187 2.80 -7.78 -6.71
C ARG A 187 3.27 -6.36 -7.06
N LEU A 188 4.58 -6.13 -7.04
CA LEU A 188 5.16 -4.93 -7.64
C LEU A 188 5.27 -5.16 -9.16
N SER A 189 4.36 -4.58 -9.94
CA SER A 189 4.58 -4.37 -11.37
C SER A 189 5.40 -3.10 -11.56
N LEU A 190 6.71 -3.24 -11.61
CA LEU A 190 7.59 -2.14 -11.93
C LEU A 190 7.77 -2.07 -13.45
N PHE A 191 7.15 -1.09 -14.10
CA PHE A 191 7.55 -0.67 -15.44
C PHE A 191 8.68 0.36 -15.32
N ALA A 192 9.90 -0.06 -15.66
CA ALA A 192 11.04 0.84 -15.77
C ALA A 192 11.36 1.08 -17.26
N HIS A 193 11.34 2.33 -17.68
CA HIS A 193 11.80 2.77 -19.00
C HIS A 193 12.91 3.81 -18.82
N ALA A 194 14.10 3.52 -19.34
CA ALA A 194 15.24 4.42 -19.28
C ALA A 194 15.43 5.13 -20.63
N SER A 195 14.86 6.32 -20.79
CA SER A 195 15.17 7.19 -21.93
C SER A 195 16.41 8.03 -21.62
N GLY A 196 17.52 7.77 -22.31
CA GLY A 196 18.71 8.61 -22.27
C GLY A 196 18.65 9.73 -23.29
N VAL A 197 18.77 10.99 -22.85
CA VAL A 197 18.97 12.14 -23.73
C VAL A 197 20.39 12.06 -24.29
N LYS A 198 20.53 11.92 -25.62
CA LYS A 198 21.81 12.12 -26.30
C LYS A 198 22.11 13.62 -26.31
N LYS A 199 23.23 14.02 -25.72
CA LYS A 199 23.92 15.27 -26.09
C LYS A 199 24.62 15.07 -27.43
#